data_AF-A0A7Y2HCN6-F1
#
_entry.id   AF-A0A7Y2HCN6-F1
#
_cell.length_a   1.000
_cell.length_b   1.000
_cell.length_c   1.000
_cell.angle_alpha   90.00
_cell.angle_beta   90.00
_cell.angle_gamma   90.00
#
_symmetry.space_group_name_H-M   'P 1'
#
loop_
_entity.id
_entity.type
_entity.pdbx_description
1 polymer ?
#
loop_
_entity_poly.entity_id
_entity_poly.type
_entity_poly.pdbx_seq_one_letter_code
_entity_poly.pdbx_strand_id
1 'polypeptide(L)'
;MKYLVSLFIVLTGIILLTSSCNDDDPSCVEITWYQDADGDGLGNPDISLDACEQPEGYIDNSDDDDDTPGENIYSIDESYFNSASLLSFSVVNCTLENGSSTSCYQIVFKSNPVENGPYCPETIDDIGGLGIYDGNTNPGFQVMKRSLWEAMEADGYDIVDANGNITIVDPGSISGPPTSTVACLEAAPDDNLQLTFMIPVEPELLGSPDQIQIVENLGVSIDGIPLTGDPPSVTQGPPGMPGGGQAGGGIPSIDPCGGHMDPFGYYHLHFVPQEMNNVLEAYN
;
A
#
# COMPACT_ATOMS: atom_id res chain seq x y z
N MET A 1 -63.34 40.44 38.77
CA MET A 1 -63.70 39.71 37.53
C MET A 1 -63.44 38.24 37.80
N LYS A 2 -64.47 37.50 38.20
CA LYS A 2 -65.24 36.54 37.38
C LYS A 2 -64.41 35.36 36.85
N TYR A 3 -64.26 34.36 37.72
CA TYR A 3 -64.53 32.91 37.57
C TYR A 3 -64.30 32.15 36.25
N LEU A 4 -63.72 30.95 36.45
CA LEU A 4 -64.25 29.60 36.12
C LEU A 4 -63.50 28.76 35.05
N VAL A 5 -62.83 27.70 35.54
CA VAL A 5 -62.95 26.26 35.16
C VAL A 5 -63.36 25.92 33.73
N SER A 6 -62.52 25.14 33.01
CA SER A 6 -62.98 23.83 32.49
C SER A 6 -61.82 22.94 32.04
N LEU A 7 -61.66 21.82 32.76
CA LEU A 7 -61.20 20.55 32.23
C LEU A 7 -62.17 20.12 31.12
N PHE A 8 -61.69 19.69 29.95
CA PHE A 8 -62.44 18.85 29.02
C PHE A 8 -61.49 17.97 28.20
N ILE A 9 -61.50 16.67 28.53
CA ILE A 9 -61.05 15.57 27.68
C ILE A 9 -62.21 15.27 26.71
N VAL A 10 -62.03 15.36 25.39
CA VAL A 10 -62.70 14.57 24.31
C VAL A 10 -61.83 14.79 23.06
N LEU A 11 -60.94 13.86 22.67
CA LEU A 11 -61.13 12.75 21.73
C LEU A 11 -61.64 13.16 20.32
N THR A 12 -61.02 12.54 19.31
CA THR A 12 -61.43 12.38 17.90
C THR A 12 -61.05 13.47 16.91
N GLY A 13 -60.35 13.05 15.85
CA GLY A 13 -60.23 13.79 14.61
C GLY A 13 -58.82 13.86 14.02
N ILE A 14 -58.14 12.72 13.85
CA ILE A 14 -57.10 12.61 12.82
C ILE A 14 -57.77 13.00 11.50
N ILE A 15 -57.35 14.13 10.96
CA ILE A 15 -57.75 14.61 9.65
C ILE A 15 -57.10 13.67 8.64
N LEU A 16 -57.87 12.66 8.20
CA LEU A 16 -57.62 12.00 6.93
C LEU A 16 -57.90 13.03 5.83
N LEU A 17 -56.83 13.59 5.27
CA LEU A 17 -56.83 14.07 3.90
C LEU A 17 -56.54 12.85 3.01
N THR A 18 -57.58 12.25 2.46
CA THR A 18 -57.44 11.30 1.35
C THR A 18 -57.38 12.07 0.04
N SER A 19 -56.22 12.05 -0.61
CA SER A 19 -55.98 12.32 -2.04
C SER A 19 -54.50 12.04 -2.27
N SER A 20 -54.06 10.97 -2.94
CA SER A 20 -54.62 10.35 -4.14
C SER A 20 -54.11 8.92 -4.30
N CYS A 21 -54.95 8.00 -4.80
CA CYS A 21 -54.50 6.82 -5.52
C CYS A 21 -53.79 7.29 -6.79
N ASN A 22 -52.47 7.19 -6.81
CA ASN A 22 -51.69 6.93 -8.02
C ASN A 22 -50.74 5.78 -7.67
N ASP A 23 -51.02 4.61 -8.24
CA ASP A 23 -50.13 3.44 -8.26
C ASP A 23 -48.93 3.70 -9.21
N ASP A 24 -48.21 4.80 -9.01
CA ASP A 24 -47.04 5.19 -9.81
C ASP A 24 -46.00 5.91 -8.91
N ASP A 25 -45.71 5.38 -7.72
CA ASP A 25 -44.44 5.70 -7.07
C ASP A 25 -43.37 4.90 -7.84
N PRO A 26 -42.41 5.55 -8.53
CA PRO A 26 -41.45 4.82 -9.35
C PRO A 26 -40.65 3.89 -8.46
N SER A 27 -41.03 2.61 -8.44
CA SER A 27 -40.34 1.47 -7.83
C SER A 27 -39.13 1.92 -7.02
N CYS A 28 -39.33 2.41 -5.79
CA CYS A 28 -38.17 2.83 -5.02
C CYS A 28 -37.39 1.54 -4.75
N VAL A 29 -36.15 1.53 -5.25
CA VAL A 29 -35.31 0.35 -5.15
C VAL A 29 -34.83 0.35 -3.72
N GLU A 30 -35.43 -0.51 -2.90
CA GLU A 30 -34.94 -0.78 -1.56
C GLU A 30 -33.48 -1.23 -1.67
N ILE A 31 -32.63 -0.56 -0.91
CA ILE A 31 -31.25 -0.96 -0.69
C ILE A 31 -31.10 -1.35 0.78
N THR A 32 -30.23 -2.31 1.01
CA THR A 32 -29.91 -2.78 2.35
C THR A 32 -28.94 -1.79 2.98
N TRP A 33 -29.34 -1.23 4.11
CA TRP A 33 -28.54 -0.36 4.95
C TRP A 33 -28.10 -1.10 6.21
N TYR A 34 -26.91 -0.83 6.68
CA TYR A 34 -26.30 -1.49 7.84
C TYR A 34 -26.07 -0.48 8.95
N GLN A 35 -26.31 -0.87 10.21
CA GLN A 35 -26.18 0.03 11.35
C GLN A 35 -24.73 0.50 11.51
N ASP A 36 -24.53 1.79 11.73
CA ASP A 36 -23.25 2.41 12.09
C ASP A 36 -23.42 2.95 13.53
N ALA A 37 -23.16 2.10 14.54
CA ALA A 37 -23.52 2.41 15.92
C ALA A 37 -22.50 3.33 16.62
N ASP A 38 -21.24 3.30 16.20
CA ASP A 38 -20.15 4.07 16.78
C ASP A 38 -19.76 5.31 15.95
N GLY A 39 -20.23 5.40 14.71
CA GLY A 39 -20.15 6.59 13.85
C GLY A 39 -18.89 6.65 12.99
N ASP A 40 -18.22 5.53 12.75
CA ASP A 40 -16.98 5.46 11.97
C ASP A 40 -17.21 5.37 10.44
N GLY A 41 -18.47 5.21 10.02
CA GLY A 41 -18.87 5.13 8.61
C GLY A 41 -18.80 3.71 8.03
N LEU A 42 -18.61 2.70 8.85
CA LEU A 42 -18.69 1.29 8.50
C LEU A 42 -19.96 0.67 9.10
N GLY A 43 -20.58 -0.24 8.36
CA GLY A 43 -21.89 -0.78 8.71
C GLY A 43 -21.84 -2.22 9.19
N ASN A 44 -22.57 -2.52 10.26
CA ASN A 44 -22.64 -3.84 10.85
C ASN A 44 -23.42 -4.86 9.99
N PRO A 45 -22.79 -5.94 9.47
CA PRO A 45 -23.44 -6.93 8.63
C PRO A 45 -24.53 -7.74 9.36
N ASP A 46 -24.46 -7.84 10.69
CA ASP A 46 -25.45 -8.54 11.51
C ASP A 46 -26.69 -7.69 11.81
N ILE A 47 -26.63 -6.36 11.61
CA ILE A 47 -27.75 -5.45 11.85
C ILE A 47 -28.02 -4.60 10.61
N SER A 48 -28.99 -5.05 9.82
CA SER A 48 -29.41 -4.37 8.58
C SER A 48 -30.91 -4.17 8.46
N LEU A 49 -31.29 -3.21 7.60
CA LEU A 49 -32.67 -2.95 7.21
C LEU A 49 -32.76 -2.52 5.75
N ASP A 50 -33.86 -2.84 5.09
CA ASP A 50 -34.14 -2.40 3.73
C ASP A 50 -34.92 -1.08 3.75
N ALA A 51 -34.41 -0.05 3.07
CA ALA A 51 -35.06 1.25 2.93
C ALA A 51 -34.69 1.95 1.62
N CYS A 52 -35.58 2.82 1.15
CA CYS A 52 -35.37 3.57 -0.10
C CYS A 52 -34.45 4.81 0.07
N GLU A 53 -34.30 5.33 1.29
CA GLU A 53 -33.39 6.43 1.65
C GLU A 53 -32.60 6.03 2.90
N GLN A 54 -31.41 6.62 3.10
CA GLN A 54 -30.52 6.34 4.23
C GLN A 54 -31.21 6.62 5.57
N PRO A 55 -31.44 5.59 6.41
CA PRO A 55 -31.89 5.80 7.77
C PRO A 55 -30.81 6.50 8.61
N GLU A 56 -31.23 7.27 9.62
CA GLU A 56 -30.29 7.86 10.57
C GLU A 56 -29.53 6.76 11.35
N GLY A 57 -28.20 6.83 11.34
CA GLY A 57 -27.32 5.83 11.97
C GLY A 57 -27.13 4.54 11.17
N TYR A 58 -27.34 4.58 9.85
CA TYR A 58 -27.07 3.45 8.95
C TYR A 58 -26.27 3.89 7.72
N ILE A 59 -25.42 3.03 7.17
CA ILE A 59 -24.57 3.25 5.99
C ILE A 59 -24.76 2.14 4.93
N ASP A 60 -24.33 2.36 3.69
CA ASP A 60 -24.55 1.45 2.55
C ASP A 60 -23.44 0.41 2.33
N ASN A 61 -22.66 0.12 3.36
CA ASN A 61 -21.61 -0.92 3.37
C ASN A 61 -21.82 -1.86 4.56
N SER A 62 -21.25 -3.08 4.49
CA SER A 62 -21.38 -4.11 5.51
C SER A 62 -20.01 -4.48 6.10
N ASP A 63 -19.17 -3.47 6.31
CA ASP A 63 -17.73 -3.62 6.51
C ASP A 63 -17.29 -3.53 7.98
N ASP A 64 -18.22 -3.59 8.95
CA ASP A 64 -17.92 -3.48 10.38
C ASP A 64 -18.38 -4.68 11.23
N ASP A 65 -17.46 -5.43 11.84
CA ASP A 65 -17.83 -6.50 12.79
C ASP A 65 -17.83 -6.00 14.27
N ASP A 66 -17.54 -4.72 14.55
CA ASP A 66 -17.34 -4.15 15.90
C ASP A 66 -17.96 -2.75 16.13
N ASP A 67 -19.26 -2.75 16.44
CA ASP A 67 -20.08 -1.56 16.76
C ASP A 67 -19.83 -0.93 18.15
N THR A 68 -18.67 -1.15 18.80
CA THR A 68 -18.46 -0.73 20.19
C THR A 68 -18.03 0.75 20.31
N PRO A 69 -18.86 1.64 20.92
CA PRO A 69 -18.52 3.06 20.97
C PRO A 69 -17.28 3.33 21.83
N GLY A 70 -16.20 3.82 21.20
CA GLY A 70 -14.98 4.28 21.87
C GLY A 70 -13.80 3.31 21.84
N GLU A 71 -13.91 2.16 21.18
CA GLU A 71 -12.74 1.44 20.68
C GLU A 71 -12.27 2.19 19.43
N ASN A 72 -11.25 3.05 19.55
CA ASN A 72 -10.59 3.59 18.36
C ASN A 72 -9.86 2.43 17.68
N ILE A 73 -10.54 1.73 16.77
CA ILE A 73 -10.02 0.56 16.03
C ILE A 73 -8.75 0.93 15.22
N TYR A 74 -8.49 2.23 15.04
CA TYR A 74 -7.36 2.78 14.29
C TYR A 74 -6.18 3.30 15.13
N SER A 75 -6.11 2.99 16.43
CA SER A 75 -4.98 3.45 17.24
C SER A 75 -3.72 2.61 17.03
N ILE A 76 -2.84 3.02 16.13
CA ILE A 76 -1.47 2.48 16.05
C ILE A 76 -0.80 2.67 17.42
N ASP A 77 -0.36 1.57 18.05
CA ASP A 77 0.33 1.59 19.34
C ASP A 77 1.86 1.49 19.14
N GLU A 78 2.61 2.30 19.89
CA GLU A 78 4.08 2.30 19.85
C GLU A 78 4.67 0.91 20.12
N SER A 79 4.01 0.10 20.96
CA SER A 79 4.46 -1.25 21.35
C SER A 79 4.41 -2.28 20.23
N TYR A 80 3.74 -1.99 19.11
CA TYR A 80 3.75 -2.86 17.94
C TYR A 80 5.07 -2.79 17.17
N PHE A 81 5.83 -1.71 17.34
CA PHE A 81 7.07 -1.49 16.60
C PHE A 81 8.29 -2.07 17.28
N ASN A 82 9.25 -2.48 16.47
CA ASN A 82 10.52 -2.98 16.96
C ASN A 82 11.35 -1.84 17.59
N SER A 83 11.52 -1.89 18.91
CA SER A 83 12.33 -0.91 19.66
C SER A 83 13.79 -0.80 19.21
N ALA A 84 14.33 -1.78 18.47
CA ALA A 84 15.70 -1.71 17.93
C ALA A 84 15.81 -0.78 16.72
N SER A 85 14.73 -0.61 15.95
CA SER A 85 14.69 0.21 14.74
C SER A 85 13.92 1.53 14.94
N LEU A 86 12.94 1.55 15.84
CA LEU A 86 12.18 2.74 16.20
C LEU A 86 13.06 3.79 16.91
N LEU A 87 13.05 5.01 16.39
CA LEU A 87 13.78 6.16 16.92
C LEU A 87 12.86 7.12 17.69
N SER A 88 11.64 7.33 17.21
CA SER A 88 10.62 8.11 17.93
C SER A 88 9.21 7.80 17.45
N PHE A 89 8.25 7.92 18.36
CA PHE A 89 6.82 7.85 18.09
C PHE A 89 6.14 9.05 18.75
N SER A 90 5.36 9.82 17.99
CA SER A 90 4.66 10.99 18.52
C SER A 90 3.41 11.30 17.70
N VAL A 91 2.46 12.01 18.30
CA VAL A 91 1.30 12.55 17.59
C VAL A 91 1.52 14.04 17.32
N VAL A 92 1.37 14.44 16.06
CA VAL A 92 1.56 15.82 15.60
C VAL A 92 0.42 16.26 14.69
N ASN A 93 0.23 17.56 14.53
CA ASN A 93 -0.70 18.08 13.53
C ASN A 93 -0.13 17.87 12.12
N CYS A 94 -0.97 17.45 11.18
CA CYS A 94 -0.63 17.24 9.79
C CYS A 94 -1.76 17.72 8.86
N THR A 95 -1.47 17.76 7.56
CA THR A 95 -2.43 18.11 6.51
C THR A 95 -2.49 16.95 5.54
N LEU A 96 -3.70 16.46 5.26
CA LEU A 96 -3.96 15.38 4.30
C LEU A 96 -3.88 15.90 2.86
N GLU A 97 -3.88 14.99 1.89
CA GLU A 97 -3.77 15.33 0.47
C GLU A 97 -4.91 16.22 -0.04
N ASN A 98 -6.11 16.06 0.52
CA ASN A 98 -7.28 16.89 0.22
C ASN A 98 -7.22 18.29 0.87
N GLY A 99 -6.18 18.59 1.66
CA GLY A 99 -5.98 19.84 2.37
C GLY A 99 -6.69 19.93 3.73
N SER A 100 -7.38 18.87 4.18
CA SER A 100 -7.93 18.79 5.54
C SER A 100 -6.79 18.76 6.57
N SER A 101 -7.03 19.30 7.77
CA SER A 101 -6.07 19.26 8.87
C SER A 101 -6.51 18.21 9.88
N THR A 102 -5.60 17.33 10.26
CA THR A 102 -5.86 16.25 11.23
C THR A 102 -4.64 16.03 12.15
N SER A 103 -4.71 15.03 13.02
CA SER A 103 -3.57 14.51 13.77
C SER A 103 -2.97 13.30 13.06
N CYS A 104 -1.65 13.20 13.04
CA CYS A 104 -0.92 12.06 12.50
C CYS A 104 0.04 11.50 13.54
N TYR A 105 0.23 10.19 13.50
CA TYR A 105 1.43 9.55 14.02
C TYR A 105 2.63 9.98 13.16
N GLN A 106 3.59 10.65 13.79
CA GLN A 106 4.92 10.85 13.27
C GLN A 106 5.83 9.76 13.86
N ILE A 107 6.23 8.82 13.01
CA ILE A 107 7.02 7.66 13.40
C ILE A 107 8.35 7.71 12.66
N VAL A 108 9.45 7.63 13.41
CA VAL A 108 10.80 7.74 12.86
C VAL A 108 11.56 6.45 13.09
N PHE A 109 12.16 5.89 12.04
CA PHE A 109 12.92 4.64 12.07
C PHE A 109 14.33 4.82 11.49
N LYS A 110 15.22 3.89 11.84
CA LYS A 110 16.48 3.67 11.12
C LYS A 110 16.19 3.19 9.68
N SER A 111 17.01 3.61 8.72
CA SER A 111 16.82 3.28 7.30
C SER A 111 17.03 1.81 6.94
N ASN A 112 17.97 1.12 7.61
CA ASN A 112 18.37 -0.24 7.28
C ASN A 112 18.34 -1.14 8.52
N PRO A 113 17.14 -1.49 9.04
CA PRO A 113 17.02 -2.12 10.35
C PRO A 113 17.25 -3.63 10.35
N VAL A 114 17.39 -4.26 9.18
CA VAL A 114 17.47 -5.71 9.03
C VAL A 114 18.69 -6.13 8.22
N GLU A 115 19.24 -7.30 8.55
CA GLU A 115 20.20 -7.99 7.68
C GLU A 115 19.48 -8.39 6.38
N ASN A 116 20.16 -8.18 5.25
CA ASN A 116 19.58 -8.28 3.93
C ASN A 116 20.61 -8.80 2.92
N GLY A 117 20.12 -9.17 1.74
CA GLY A 117 20.88 -9.88 0.72
C GLY A 117 20.80 -11.41 0.86
N PRO A 118 21.46 -12.17 -0.05
CA PRO A 118 22.29 -11.68 -1.16
C PRO A 118 21.49 -11.00 -2.27
N TYR A 119 22.18 -10.17 -3.06
CA TYR A 119 21.63 -9.36 -4.15
C TYR A 119 22.22 -9.79 -5.51
N CYS A 120 23.08 -8.98 -6.13
CA CYS A 120 23.73 -9.35 -7.38
C CYS A 120 24.87 -10.36 -7.13
N PRO A 121 24.92 -11.47 -7.88
CA PRO A 121 26.06 -12.38 -7.84
C PRO A 121 27.26 -11.78 -8.58
N GLU A 122 28.49 -12.06 -8.11
CA GLU A 122 29.72 -11.59 -8.76
C GLU A 122 29.92 -12.25 -10.14
N THR A 123 29.58 -13.54 -10.26
CA THR A 123 29.75 -14.31 -11.50
C THR A 123 28.47 -15.03 -11.94
N ILE A 124 28.42 -15.43 -13.20
CA ILE A 124 27.30 -16.19 -13.80
C ILE A 124 27.07 -17.56 -13.12
N ASP A 125 28.09 -18.11 -12.46
CA ASP A 125 28.00 -19.39 -11.75
C ASP A 125 27.55 -19.27 -10.29
N ASP A 126 27.54 -18.06 -9.75
CA ASP A 126 27.06 -17.80 -8.40
C ASP A 126 25.53 -17.66 -8.37
N ILE A 127 24.97 -17.82 -7.19
CA ILE A 127 23.54 -17.61 -6.92
C ILE A 127 23.42 -16.32 -6.12
N GLY A 128 22.74 -15.33 -6.69
CA GLY A 128 22.34 -14.11 -6.01
C GLY A 128 20.96 -14.21 -5.38
N GLY A 129 20.30 -13.07 -5.26
CA GLY A 129 18.91 -12.95 -4.85
C GLY A 129 17.94 -13.32 -5.98
N LEU A 130 16.94 -12.48 -6.17
CA LEU A 130 15.83 -12.65 -7.10
C LEU A 130 15.63 -11.38 -7.92
N GLY A 131 14.89 -11.50 -9.02
CA GLY A 131 14.46 -10.37 -9.83
C GLY A 131 13.24 -10.70 -10.67
N ILE A 132 12.51 -9.67 -11.09
CA ILE A 132 11.43 -9.82 -12.06
C ILE A 132 11.99 -9.46 -13.44
N TYR A 133 11.99 -10.41 -14.36
CA TYR A 133 12.43 -10.19 -15.73
C TYR A 133 11.25 -10.18 -16.69
N ASP A 134 11.06 -9.09 -17.44
CA ASP A 134 9.97 -8.91 -18.39
C ASP A 134 10.42 -9.02 -19.86
N GLY A 135 11.55 -9.69 -20.11
CA GLY A 135 12.07 -9.98 -21.45
C GLY A 135 11.32 -11.06 -22.22
N ASN A 136 11.85 -11.43 -23.38
CA ASN A 136 11.25 -12.42 -24.26
C ASN A 136 11.56 -13.85 -23.83
N THR A 137 12.78 -14.10 -23.35
CA THR A 137 13.26 -15.44 -23.00
C THR A 137 13.06 -15.69 -21.51
N ASN A 138 12.20 -16.65 -21.18
CA ASN A 138 11.90 -17.08 -19.80
C ASN A 138 11.58 -15.92 -18.83
N PRO A 139 10.57 -15.08 -19.14
CA PRO A 139 10.17 -13.99 -18.24
C PRO A 139 9.53 -14.49 -16.95
N GLY A 140 9.40 -13.57 -16.00
CA GLY A 140 8.73 -13.77 -14.72
C GLY A 140 9.66 -13.53 -13.54
N PHE A 141 9.24 -14.03 -12.38
CA PHE A 141 10.03 -13.98 -11.17
C PHE A 141 11.10 -15.08 -11.19
N GLN A 142 12.37 -14.69 -11.10
CA GLN A 142 13.51 -15.56 -11.37
C GLN A 142 14.56 -15.42 -10.26
N VAL A 143 15.21 -16.54 -9.92
CA VAL A 143 16.44 -16.52 -9.13
C VAL A 143 17.57 -15.97 -9.99
N MET A 144 18.39 -15.09 -9.42
CA MET A 144 19.58 -14.52 -10.05
C MET A 144 20.71 -15.55 -10.14
N LYS A 145 20.58 -16.43 -11.13
CA LYS A 145 21.52 -17.52 -11.43
C LYS A 145 21.73 -17.63 -12.94
N ARG A 146 22.70 -18.43 -13.37
CA ARG A 146 23.04 -18.73 -14.77
C ARG A 146 21.89 -18.68 -15.76
N SER A 147 20.76 -19.36 -15.49
CA SER A 147 19.62 -19.43 -16.42
C SER A 147 18.96 -18.08 -16.71
N LEU A 148 18.94 -17.15 -15.74
CA LEU A 148 18.44 -15.80 -15.96
C LEU A 148 19.41 -15.01 -16.84
N TRP A 149 20.71 -15.06 -16.52
CA TRP A 149 21.73 -14.34 -17.25
C TRP A 149 21.83 -14.79 -18.71
N GLU A 150 21.79 -16.10 -18.96
CA GLU A 150 21.75 -16.66 -20.32
C GLU A 150 20.48 -16.25 -21.08
N ALA A 151 19.34 -16.07 -20.39
CA ALA A 151 18.11 -15.57 -21.00
C ALA A 151 18.21 -14.08 -21.38
N MET A 152 18.77 -13.25 -20.50
CA MET A 152 19.02 -11.83 -20.76
C MET A 152 19.99 -11.63 -21.94
N GLU A 153 21.09 -12.39 -21.97
CA GLU A 153 22.05 -12.39 -23.10
C GLU A 153 21.38 -12.83 -24.42
N ALA A 154 20.52 -13.85 -24.37
CA ALA A 154 19.79 -14.31 -25.56
C ALA A 154 18.83 -13.24 -26.12
N ASP A 155 18.30 -12.38 -25.26
CA ASP A 155 17.45 -11.25 -25.61
C ASP A 155 18.23 -10.00 -26.03
N GLY A 156 19.57 -10.06 -25.99
CA GLY A 156 20.47 -9.00 -26.45
C GLY A 156 20.96 -8.03 -25.36
N TYR A 157 20.77 -8.38 -24.09
CA TYR A 157 21.29 -7.64 -22.95
C TYR A 157 22.68 -8.19 -22.55
N ASP A 158 23.74 -7.48 -22.97
CA ASP A 158 25.16 -7.77 -22.66
C ASP A 158 25.46 -7.44 -21.18
N ILE A 159 25.05 -8.34 -20.28
CA ILE A 159 25.18 -8.23 -18.83
C ILE A 159 26.38 -9.01 -18.29
N VAL A 160 26.79 -10.10 -18.97
CA VAL A 160 27.88 -10.99 -18.57
C VAL A 160 29.13 -10.72 -19.40
N ASP A 161 30.24 -10.39 -18.73
CA ASP A 161 31.50 -10.15 -19.44
C ASP A 161 32.14 -11.45 -19.98
N ALA A 162 33.20 -11.30 -20.78
CA ALA A 162 33.93 -12.43 -21.38
C ALA A 162 34.59 -13.39 -20.37
N ASN A 163 34.73 -13.00 -19.10
CA ASN A 163 35.26 -13.83 -18.02
C ASN A 163 34.14 -14.48 -17.19
N GLY A 164 32.87 -14.19 -17.48
CA GLY A 164 31.72 -14.67 -16.72
C GLY A 164 31.34 -13.80 -15.53
N ASN A 165 31.89 -12.59 -15.40
CA ASN A 165 31.49 -11.67 -14.34
C ASN A 165 30.17 -10.97 -14.70
N ILE A 166 29.32 -10.73 -13.71
CA ILE A 166 28.09 -9.96 -13.89
C ILE A 166 28.42 -8.47 -13.78
N THR A 167 27.88 -7.66 -14.70
CA THR A 167 27.95 -6.21 -14.60
C THR A 167 27.03 -5.73 -13.49
N ILE A 168 27.61 -5.21 -12.39
CA ILE A 168 26.88 -4.68 -11.24
C ILE A 168 26.99 -3.15 -11.22
N VAL A 169 25.87 -2.47 -11.00
CA VAL A 169 25.80 -1.01 -10.97
C VAL A 169 25.01 -0.55 -9.75
N ASP A 170 25.56 0.42 -9.02
CA ASP A 170 24.84 1.18 -8.01
C ASP A 170 24.05 2.32 -8.67
N PRO A 171 22.70 2.23 -8.73
CA PRO A 171 21.86 3.26 -9.35
C PRO A 171 21.89 4.61 -8.60
N GLY A 172 22.24 4.65 -7.31
CA GLY A 172 22.37 5.87 -6.52
C GLY A 172 23.68 6.63 -6.77
N SER A 173 24.71 5.94 -7.27
CA SER A 173 26.03 6.52 -7.53
C SER A 173 26.13 7.32 -8.84
N ILE A 174 25.14 7.19 -9.73
CA ILE A 174 25.19 7.79 -11.07
C ILE A 174 24.67 9.23 -11.03
N SER A 175 25.59 10.20 -11.17
CA SER A 175 25.25 11.61 -11.39
C SER A 175 24.93 11.87 -12.87
N GLY A 176 23.73 11.48 -13.30
CA GLY A 176 23.22 11.70 -14.66
C GLY A 176 22.59 10.45 -15.28
N PRO A 177 22.01 10.53 -16.49
CA PRO A 177 21.39 9.36 -17.11
C PRO A 177 22.45 8.27 -17.38
N PRO A 178 22.17 6.98 -17.08
CA PRO A 178 23.15 5.90 -17.22
C PRO A 178 23.64 5.80 -18.67
N THR A 179 24.95 5.70 -18.88
CA THR A 179 25.53 5.46 -20.21
C THR A 179 25.60 3.96 -20.59
N SER A 180 25.30 3.08 -19.63
CA SER A 180 25.10 1.64 -19.79
C SER A 180 24.05 1.21 -18.77
N THR A 181 22.83 0.91 -19.23
CA THR A 181 21.69 0.51 -18.39
C THR A 181 21.61 -1.01 -18.20
N VAL A 182 22.41 -1.79 -18.93
CA VAL A 182 22.38 -3.25 -18.85
C VAL A 182 23.27 -3.71 -17.70
N ALA A 183 22.65 -4.04 -16.57
CA ALA A 183 23.37 -4.40 -15.36
C ALA A 183 22.41 -5.07 -14.36
N CYS A 184 22.98 -5.83 -13.43
CA CYS A 184 22.33 -6.11 -12.17
C CYS A 184 22.45 -4.87 -11.27
N LEU A 185 21.32 -4.38 -10.77
CA LEU A 185 21.26 -3.14 -10.00
C LEU A 185 21.29 -3.46 -8.50
N GLU A 186 22.23 -2.85 -7.80
CA GLU A 186 22.44 -3.00 -6.36
C GLU A 186 22.93 -1.69 -5.76
N ALA A 187 22.04 -0.98 -5.05
CA ALA A 187 22.37 0.29 -4.43
C ALA A 187 23.13 0.11 -3.11
N ALA A 188 24.03 1.04 -2.81
CA ALA A 188 24.74 1.04 -1.54
C ALA A 188 23.84 1.55 -0.38
N PRO A 189 23.95 0.99 0.83
CA PRO A 189 23.21 1.47 2.00
C PRO A 189 23.79 2.80 2.53
N ASP A 190 22.90 3.65 3.06
CA ASP A 190 23.25 4.75 3.96
C ASP A 190 22.54 4.57 5.32
N ASP A 191 23.29 4.04 6.28
CA ASP A 191 22.81 3.75 7.64
C ASP A 191 22.63 5.00 8.51
N ASN A 192 22.98 6.19 8.01
CA ASN A 192 22.79 7.45 8.74
C ASN A 192 21.42 8.08 8.49
N LEU A 193 20.65 7.54 7.54
CA LEU A 193 19.33 8.03 7.20
C LEU A 193 18.31 7.67 8.28
N GLN A 194 17.32 8.55 8.41
CA GLN A 194 16.15 8.33 9.24
C GLN A 194 14.92 8.47 8.37
N LEU A 195 14.06 7.46 8.41
CA LEU A 195 12.81 7.46 7.68
C LEU A 195 11.72 8.01 8.59
N THR A 196 10.97 9.00 8.11
CA THR A 196 9.87 9.62 8.85
C THR A 196 8.57 9.34 8.12
N PHE A 197 7.65 8.67 8.81
CA PHE A 197 6.31 8.37 8.29
C PHE A 197 5.29 9.23 9.01
N MET A 198 4.31 9.70 8.24
CA MET A 198 3.16 10.46 8.73
C MET A 198 1.92 9.65 8.41
N ILE A 199 1.30 9.06 9.44
CA ILE A 199 0.11 8.24 9.28
C ILE A 199 -1.05 8.93 10.01
N PRO A 200 -2.18 9.24 9.35
CA PRO A 200 -3.33 9.84 10.01
C PRO A 200 -3.78 8.98 11.20
N VAL A 201 -4.09 9.61 12.32
CA VAL A 201 -4.68 8.92 13.48
C VAL A 201 -6.08 8.44 13.14
N GLU A 202 -6.80 9.25 12.38
CA GLU A 202 -8.12 8.97 11.85
C GLU A 202 -7.99 8.96 10.32
N PRO A 203 -7.96 7.77 9.68
CA PRO A 203 -7.85 7.67 8.23
C PRO A 203 -9.11 8.22 7.55
N GLU A 204 -8.97 8.87 6.40
CA GLU A 204 -10.10 9.29 5.57
C GLU A 204 -10.26 8.33 4.40
N LEU A 205 -11.45 7.72 4.26
CA LEU A 205 -11.77 6.87 3.11
C LEU A 205 -11.70 7.67 1.81
N LEU A 206 -11.01 7.11 0.81
CA LEU A 206 -10.96 7.68 -0.52
C LEU A 206 -12.31 7.50 -1.22
N GLY A 207 -12.76 8.52 -1.96
CA GLY A 207 -14.00 8.46 -2.75
C GLY A 207 -13.94 7.51 -3.95
N SER A 208 -12.77 6.96 -4.27
CA SER A 208 -12.55 5.93 -5.27
C SER A 208 -11.33 5.10 -4.90
N PRO A 209 -11.27 3.80 -5.27
CA PRO A 209 -10.08 2.99 -5.06
C PRO A 209 -8.85 3.63 -5.71
N ASP A 210 -7.75 3.63 -4.98
CA ASP A 210 -6.47 4.05 -5.52
C ASP A 210 -5.85 2.97 -6.43
N GLN A 211 -5.11 3.41 -7.44
CA GLN A 211 -4.36 2.54 -8.33
C GLN A 211 -2.89 2.64 -8.00
N ILE A 212 -2.39 1.62 -7.27
CA ILE A 212 -0.99 1.50 -6.88
C ILE A 212 -0.08 1.76 -8.07
N GLN A 213 0.72 2.81 -7.96
CA GLN A 213 1.68 3.20 -8.96
C GLN A 213 3.02 2.51 -8.74
N ILE A 214 3.86 2.56 -9.78
CA ILE A 214 5.26 2.14 -9.69
C ILE A 214 5.93 2.98 -8.61
N VAL A 215 6.67 2.31 -7.71
CA VAL A 215 7.38 2.91 -6.56
C VAL A 215 6.53 3.75 -5.59
N GLU A 216 5.21 3.57 -5.60
CA GLU A 216 4.33 4.19 -4.61
C GLU A 216 4.56 3.58 -3.22
N ASN A 217 4.55 4.41 -2.17
CA ASN A 217 4.64 3.93 -0.81
C ASN A 217 3.26 3.45 -0.33
N LEU A 218 3.15 2.16 -0.05
CA LEU A 218 1.91 1.49 0.37
C LEU A 218 1.78 1.40 1.88
N GLY A 219 2.88 1.53 2.61
CA GLY A 219 2.87 1.38 4.06
C GLY A 219 4.25 1.16 4.64
N VAL A 220 4.27 0.83 5.92
CA VAL A 220 5.50 0.62 6.70
C VAL A 220 5.35 -0.64 7.55
N SER A 221 6.40 -1.46 7.59
CA SER A 221 6.43 -2.65 8.44
C SER A 221 6.60 -2.27 9.92
N ILE A 222 6.39 -3.24 10.81
CA ILE A 222 6.66 -3.08 12.25
C ILE A 222 8.14 -2.80 12.57
N ASP A 223 9.04 -3.09 11.63
CA ASP A 223 10.47 -2.79 11.73
C ASP A 223 10.82 -1.42 11.14
N GLY A 224 9.86 -0.69 10.57
CA GLY A 224 10.09 0.61 9.96
C GLY A 224 10.50 0.58 8.49
N ILE A 225 10.30 -0.55 7.81
CA ILE A 225 10.70 -0.74 6.42
C ILE A 225 9.53 -0.35 5.51
N PRO A 226 9.69 0.59 4.57
CA PRO A 226 8.65 0.92 3.60
C PRO A 226 8.28 -0.29 2.75
N LEU A 227 6.98 -0.45 2.46
CA LEU A 227 6.47 -1.35 1.42
C LEU A 227 6.14 -0.49 0.20
N THR A 228 6.75 -0.79 -0.95
CA THR A 228 6.53 -0.04 -2.19
C THR A 228 5.86 -0.89 -3.27
N GLY A 229 5.14 -0.21 -4.16
CA GLY A 229 4.44 -0.80 -5.29
C GLY A 229 5.35 -1.41 -6.34
N ASP A 230 4.81 -1.62 -7.54
CA ASP A 230 5.49 -2.38 -8.59
C ASP A 230 6.87 -1.82 -8.94
N PRO A 231 7.89 -2.68 -9.16
CA PRO A 231 9.18 -2.24 -9.63
C PRO A 231 9.12 -1.77 -11.09
N PRO A 232 10.06 -0.91 -11.53
CA PRO A 232 10.24 -0.59 -12.93
C PRO A 232 10.43 -1.82 -13.83
N SER A 233 9.97 -1.72 -15.08
CA SER A 233 10.25 -2.70 -16.13
C SER A 233 11.74 -2.79 -16.43
N VAL A 234 12.29 -4.01 -16.55
CA VAL A 234 13.68 -4.22 -16.96
C VAL A 234 13.84 -3.85 -18.43
N THR A 235 12.90 -4.24 -19.29
CA THR A 235 13.00 -3.98 -20.73
C THR A 235 12.77 -2.51 -21.12
N GLN A 236 11.95 -1.78 -20.37
CA GLN A 236 11.55 -0.40 -20.69
C GLN A 236 12.23 0.65 -19.80
N GLY A 237 12.75 0.25 -18.64
CA GLY A 237 13.30 1.14 -17.62
C GLY A 237 12.22 1.87 -16.80
N PRO A 238 12.63 2.68 -15.80
CA PRO A 238 11.72 3.49 -14.99
C PRO A 238 10.96 4.54 -15.82
N PRO A 239 9.62 4.63 -15.70
CA PRO A 239 8.84 5.67 -16.35
C PRO A 239 9.32 7.07 -15.93
N GLY A 240 9.40 8.00 -16.89
CA GLY A 240 9.79 9.39 -16.60
C GLY A 240 11.29 9.66 -16.46
N MET A 241 12.15 8.64 -16.57
CA MET A 241 13.61 8.81 -16.64
C MET A 241 14.10 8.95 -18.10
N PRO A 242 15.17 9.74 -18.38
CA PRO A 242 15.74 9.82 -19.73
C PRO A 242 16.23 8.44 -20.18
N GLY A 243 15.63 7.87 -21.22
CA GLY A 243 15.89 6.50 -21.69
C GLY A 243 14.70 5.54 -21.55
N GLY A 244 13.61 5.97 -20.91
CA GLY A 244 12.31 5.27 -20.92
C GLY A 244 11.86 5.01 -22.35
N GLY A 245 12.01 3.76 -22.80
CA GLY A 245 11.68 3.29 -24.13
C GLY A 245 12.86 2.92 -25.06
N GLN A 246 14.13 3.12 -24.68
CA GLN A 246 15.29 2.74 -25.54
C GLN A 246 16.55 2.23 -24.80
N ALA A 247 16.59 2.20 -23.47
CA ALA A 247 17.74 1.73 -22.70
C ALA A 247 17.32 0.85 -21.50
N GLY A 248 16.69 -0.29 -21.79
CA GLY A 248 16.41 -1.32 -20.78
C GLY A 248 17.65 -2.12 -20.37
N GLY A 249 17.43 -3.20 -19.63
CA GLY A 249 18.44 -4.20 -19.22
C GLY A 249 18.94 -4.05 -17.78
N GLY A 250 18.46 -3.04 -17.06
CA GLY A 250 18.77 -2.85 -15.64
C GLY A 250 17.80 -3.66 -14.82
N ILE A 251 18.27 -4.71 -14.17
CA ILE A 251 17.42 -5.57 -13.33
C ILE A 251 17.65 -5.26 -11.85
N PRO A 252 16.65 -4.74 -11.12
CA PRO A 252 16.72 -4.60 -9.66
C PRO A 252 16.90 -5.98 -9.02
N SER A 253 17.95 -6.10 -8.20
CA SER A 253 18.15 -7.28 -7.36
C SER A 253 17.33 -7.16 -6.09
N ILE A 254 16.66 -8.26 -5.73
CA ILE A 254 15.79 -8.37 -4.56
C ILE A 254 16.35 -9.50 -3.71
N ASP A 255 16.45 -9.29 -2.41
CA ASP A 255 16.92 -10.33 -1.51
C ASP A 255 15.82 -11.37 -1.18
N PRO A 256 16.16 -12.45 -0.48
CA PRO A 256 15.18 -13.43 -0.01
C PRO A 256 14.08 -12.89 0.92
N CYS A 257 14.28 -11.72 1.54
CA CYS A 257 13.27 -11.07 2.37
C CYS A 257 12.24 -10.30 1.53
N GLY A 258 12.49 -10.11 0.23
CA GLY A 258 11.56 -9.44 -0.68
C GLY A 258 11.82 -7.95 -0.85
N GLY A 259 12.99 -7.48 -0.47
CA GLY A 259 13.37 -6.09 -0.54
C GLY A 259 14.76 -5.85 -1.12
N HIS A 260 15.11 -4.58 -1.23
CA HIS A 260 16.44 -4.14 -1.62
C HIS A 260 16.73 -2.72 -1.14
N MET A 261 17.97 -2.28 -1.34
CA MET A 261 18.36 -0.89 -1.10
C MET A 261 17.79 0.01 -2.19
N ASP A 262 17.05 1.02 -1.79
CA ASP A 262 16.65 2.15 -2.63
C ASP A 262 17.89 2.93 -3.10
N PRO A 263 17.91 3.54 -4.29
CA PRO A 263 18.98 4.42 -4.75
C PRO A 263 19.32 5.58 -3.78
N PHE A 264 18.40 5.95 -2.88
CA PHE A 264 18.61 6.93 -1.82
C PHE A 264 19.25 6.34 -0.56
N GLY A 265 19.46 5.02 -0.48
CA GLY A 265 20.27 4.36 0.56
C GLY A 265 19.49 3.73 1.72
N TYR A 266 18.15 3.68 1.66
CA TYR A 266 17.32 2.98 2.64
C TYR A 266 16.79 1.65 2.08
N TYR A 267 16.59 0.65 2.93
CA TYR A 267 16.03 -0.63 2.54
C TYR A 267 14.49 -0.55 2.48
N HIS A 268 13.88 -1.11 1.43
CA HIS A 268 12.43 -1.22 1.28
C HIS A 268 12.02 -2.58 0.72
N LEU A 269 10.75 -2.94 0.91
CA LEU A 269 10.15 -4.19 0.46
C LEU A 269 9.29 -3.95 -0.79
N HIS A 270 9.33 -4.90 -1.72
CA HIS A 270 8.32 -5.05 -2.79
C HIS A 270 7.43 -6.27 -2.56
N PHE A 271 7.93 -7.24 -1.80
CA PHE A 271 7.23 -8.48 -1.48
C PHE A 271 7.13 -8.65 0.03
N VAL A 272 6.08 -9.35 0.44
CA VAL A 272 5.98 -9.81 1.83
C VAL A 272 6.96 -10.99 2.01
N PRO A 273 7.84 -10.97 3.03
CA PRO A 273 8.86 -12.01 3.22
C PRO A 273 8.32 -13.44 3.27
N GLN A 274 7.10 -13.62 3.78
CA GLN A 274 6.44 -14.92 3.83
C GLN A 274 6.23 -15.52 2.43
N GLU A 275 5.85 -14.71 1.45
CA GLU A 275 5.64 -15.17 0.08
C GLU A 275 6.96 -15.47 -0.63
N MET A 276 8.02 -14.72 -0.31
CA MET A 276 9.35 -14.98 -0.81
C MET A 276 9.87 -16.35 -0.38
N ASN A 277 9.66 -16.70 0.90
CA ASN A 277 10.02 -18.01 1.43
C ASN A 277 9.28 -19.15 0.71
N ASN A 278 7.97 -19.00 0.49
CA ASN A 278 7.16 -19.99 -0.22
C ASN A 278 7.70 -20.24 -1.65
N VAL A 279 8.10 -19.17 -2.34
CA VAL A 279 8.68 -19.27 -3.69
C VAL A 279 10.05 -19.95 -3.61
N LEU A 280 10.96 -19.50 -2.76
CA LEU A 280 12.31 -20.05 -2.65
C LEU A 280 12.31 -21.55 -2.31
N GLU A 281 11.40 -22.01 -1.46
CA GLU A 281 11.22 -23.44 -1.16
C GLU A 281 10.77 -24.27 -2.38
N ALA A 282 9.97 -23.70 -3.28
CA ALA A 282 9.51 -24.39 -4.49
C ALA A 282 10.59 -24.54 -5.57
N TYR A 283 11.68 -23.77 -5.49
CA TYR A 283 12.80 -23.78 -6.45
C TYR A 283 14.08 -24.44 -5.93
N ASN A 284 14.08 -24.92 -4.68
CA ASN A 284 15.10 -25.80 -4.09
C ASN A 284 14.72 -27.29 -4.20
#